data_AF-A0AA39DCD1-F1
#
_entry.id   AF-A0AA39DCD1-F1
#
_cell.length_a   1.000
_cell.length_b   1.000
_cell.length_c   1.000
_cell.angle_alpha   90.00
_cell.angle_beta   90.00
_cell.angle_gamma   90.00
#
_symmetry.space_group_name_H-M   'P 1'
#
loop_
_entity.id
_entity.type
_entity.pdbx_description
1 polymer ?
#
loop_
_entity_poly.entity_id
_entity_poly.type
_entity_poly.pdbx_seq_one_letter_code
_entity_poly.pdbx_strand_id
1 'polypeptide(L)' 'MRNVILSAFPHNMRLPDPSTPNLKIDLLAEIIQSPRIFSEVDAAVKSKQMKSDVDEYLKALDLLIE' A
#
# COMPACT_ATOMS: atom_id res chain seq x y z
N MET A 1 3.31 -10.16 -18.74
CA MET A 1 2.45 -10.78 -17.70
C MET A 1 2.16 -9.89 -16.48
N ARG A 2 2.84 -8.74 -16.28
CA ARG A 2 2.61 -7.84 -15.14
C ARG A 2 1.12 -7.51 -14.88
N ASN A 3 0.36 -7.14 -15.91
CA ASN A 3 -1.03 -6.74 -15.74
C ASN A 3 -1.95 -7.91 -15.35
N VAL A 4 -1.67 -9.13 -15.82
CA VAL A 4 -2.41 -10.33 -15.39
C VAL A 4 -2.26 -10.54 -13.88
N ILE A 5 -1.06 -10.29 -13.35
CA ILE A 5 -0.76 -10.43 -11.93
C ILE A 5 -1.36 -9.27 -11.12
N LEU A 6 -1.19 -8.03 -11.57
CA LEU A 6 -1.63 -6.84 -10.84
C LEU A 6 -3.13 -6.55 -10.95
N SER A 7 -3.82 -7.14 -11.93
CA SER A 7 -5.28 -7.06 -12.05
C SER A 7 -6.01 -8.14 -11.23
N ALA A 8 -5.30 -9.01 -10.51
CA ALA A 8 -5.92 -9.97 -9.61
C ALA A 8 -6.43 -9.27 -8.34
N PHE A 9 -7.64 -9.60 -7.91
CA PHE A 9 -8.25 -9.11 -6.68
C PHE A 9 -9.14 -10.19 -6.04
N PRO A 10 -9.52 -10.07 -4.75
CA PRO A 10 -10.34 -11.06 -4.07
C PRO A 10 -11.72 -11.24 -4.72
N HIS A 11 -12.20 -12.47 -4.85
CA HIS A 11 -13.50 -12.79 -5.49
C HIS A 11 -14.71 -12.14 -4.81
N ASN A 12 -14.63 -11.84 -3.52
CA ASN A 12 -15.68 -11.18 -2.76
C ASN A 12 -15.67 -9.65 -2.89
N MET A 13 -14.72 -9.08 -3.63
CA MET A 13 -14.59 -7.64 -3.82
C MET A 13 -15.38 -7.20 -5.07
N ARG A 14 -16.16 -6.13 -4.93
CA ARG A 14 -16.87 -5.49 -6.05
C ARG A 14 -16.22 -4.14 -6.32
N LEU A 15 -15.49 -4.07 -7.43
CA LEU A 15 -14.84 -2.84 -7.86
C LEU A 15 -15.87 -1.84 -8.40
N PRO A 16 -15.87 -0.58 -7.97
CA PRO A 16 -16.68 0.46 -8.60
C PRO A 16 -16.19 0.72 -10.03
N ASP A 17 -17.10 1.11 -10.92
CA ASP A 17 -16.75 1.46 -12.30
C ASP A 17 -15.89 2.75 -12.30
N PRO A 18 -14.65 2.71 -12.82
CA PRO A 18 -13.73 3.85 -12.81
C PRO A 18 -14.24 5.04 -13.64
N SER A 19 -15.18 4.82 -14.57
CA SER A 19 -15.78 5.87 -15.39
C SER A 19 -17.00 6.54 -14.75
N THR A 20 -17.40 6.11 -13.54
CA THR A 20 -18.52 6.70 -12.80
C THR A 20 -18.17 8.14 -12.40
N PRO A 21 -18.93 9.15 -12.87
CA PRO A 21 -18.67 10.54 -12.50
C PRO A 21 -18.93 10.75 -11.00
N ASN A 22 -18.10 11.57 -10.36
CA ASN A 22 -18.20 11.95 -8.94
C ASN A 22 -18.12 10.77 -7.94
N LEU A 23 -17.47 9.67 -8.31
CA LEU A 23 -17.15 8.58 -7.38
C LEU A 23 -16.25 9.09 -6.24
N LYS A 24 -16.72 8.93 -4.99
CA LYS A 24 -15.99 9.32 -3.78
C LYS A 24 -15.18 8.14 -3.25
N ILE A 25 -13.90 8.09 -3.61
CA ILE A 25 -12.98 6.98 -3.28
C ILE A 25 -12.72 6.91 -1.76
N ASP A 26 -12.69 8.06 -1.10
CA ASP A 26 -12.53 8.22 0.35
C ASP A 26 -13.65 7.57 1.17
N LEU A 27 -14.84 7.41 0.58
CA LEU A 27 -15.98 6.76 1.22
C LEU A 27 -16.01 5.24 1.05
N LEU A 28 -15.09 4.65 0.27
CA LEU A 28 -15.00 3.22 0.09
C LEU A 28 -14.41 2.58 1.35
N ALA A 29 -15.09 1.57 1.89
CA ALA A 29 -14.64 0.87 3.09
C ALA A 29 -13.27 0.20 2.90
N GLU A 30 -12.96 -0.19 1.66
CA GLU A 30 -11.73 -0.90 1.29
C GLU A 30 -10.49 0.01 1.33
N ILE A 31 -10.63 1.34 1.29
CA ILE A 31 -9.48 2.26 1.20
C ILE A 31 -8.58 2.22 2.44
N ILE A 32 -9.16 1.92 3.61
CA ILE A 32 -8.44 1.82 4.89
C ILE A 32 -7.89 0.42 5.14
N GLN A 33 -8.21 -0.56 4.27
CA GLN A 33 -7.80 -1.94 4.46
C GLN A 33 -6.46 -2.21 3.78
N SER A 34 -5.44 -2.52 4.58
CA SER A 34 -4.13 -2.93 4.06
C SER A 34 -4.22 -4.27 3.29
N PRO A 35 -3.60 -4.38 2.11
CA PRO A 35 -3.54 -5.64 1.37
C PRO A 35 -2.61 -6.65 2.07
N ARG A 36 -2.80 -7.94 1.78
CA ARG A 36 -1.90 -9.00 2.27
C ARG A 36 -0.67 -9.09 1.37
N ILE A 37 0.50 -8.86 1.94
CA ILE A 37 1.79 -9.01 1.27
C ILE A 37 2.49 -10.23 1.87
N PHE A 38 2.65 -11.29 1.08
CA PHE A 38 3.34 -12.52 1.51
C PHE A 38 4.84 -12.52 1.20
N SER A 39 5.31 -11.52 0.45
CA SER A 39 6.72 -11.39 0.07
C SER A 39 7.49 -10.58 1.11
N GLU A 40 8.75 -10.96 1.37
CA GLU A 40 9.68 -10.18 2.20
C GLU A 40 10.19 -8.94 1.43
N VAL A 41 9.38 -7.89 1.40
CA VAL A 41 9.69 -6.66 0.64
C VAL A 41 10.87 -5.86 1.22
N ASP A 42 11.18 -6.05 2.50
CA ASP A 42 12.23 -5.33 3.20
C ASP A 42 13.60 -6.04 3.16
N ALA A 43 13.67 -7.24 2.59
CA ALA A 43 14.89 -8.04 2.53
C ALA A 43 16.05 -7.29 1.86
N ALA A 44 15.80 -6.59 0.77
CA ALA A 44 16.81 -5.82 0.04
C ALA A 44 17.33 -4.59 0.82
N VAL A 45 16.51 -4.03 1.71
CA VAL A 45 16.87 -2.89 2.56
C VAL A 45 17.67 -3.39 3.77
N LYS A 46 17.23 -4.50 4.38
CA LYS A 46 17.93 -5.19 5.45
C LYS A 46 19.32 -5.67 5.01
N SER A 47 19.44 -6.25 3.82
CA SER A 47 20.72 -6.76 3.30
C SER A 47 21.77 -5.66 3.12
N LYS A 48 21.32 -4.41 2.93
CA LYS A 48 22.19 -3.24 2.82
C LYS A 48 22.43 -2.51 4.15
N GLN A 49 21.91 -3.05 5.26
CA GLN A 49 21.96 -2.43 6.59
C GLN A 49 21.35 -1.02 6.64
N MET A 50 20.43 -0.69 5.73
CA MET A 50 19.84 0.65 5.62
C MET A 50 18.55 0.81 6.44
N LYS A 51 18.02 -0.28 7.02
CA LYS A 51 16.70 -0.28 7.65
C LYS A 51 16.63 0.66 8.86
N SER A 52 17.67 0.67 9.69
CA SER A 52 17.73 1.53 10.89
C SER A 52 17.59 3.00 10.53
N ASP A 53 18.36 3.43 9.54
CA ASP A 53 18.51 4.83 9.18
C ASP A 53 17.20 5.36 8.57
N VAL A 54 16.54 4.53 7.76
CA VAL A 54 15.22 4.84 7.19
C VAL A 54 14.15 4.90 8.28
N ASP A 55 14.11 3.91 9.19
CA ASP A 55 13.12 3.87 10.27
C ASP A 55 13.29 5.08 11.23
N GLU A 56 14.53 5.50 11.51
CA GLU A 56 14.83 6.68 12.34
C GLU A 56 14.41 7.98 11.65
N TYR A 57 14.76 8.14 10.37
CA TYR A 57 14.38 9.32 9.60
C TYR A 57 12.86 9.50 9.50
N LEU A 58 12.12 8.41 9.27
CA LEU A 58 10.65 8.45 9.21
C LEU A 58 10.02 8.82 10.56
N LYS A 59 10.56 8.29 11.67
CA LYS A 59 10.09 8.68 13.03
C LYS A 59 10.36 10.15 13.33
N ALA A 60 11.52 10.67 12.92
CA ALA A 60 11.84 12.08 13.11
C ALA A 60 10.90 12.99 12.32
N LEU A 61 10.46 12.58 11.12
CA LEU A 61 9.45 13.29 10.34
C LEU A 61 8.08 13.29 11.02
N ASP A 62 7.63 12.14 11.55
CA ASP A 62 6.34 12.07 12.26
C ASP A 62 6.29 13.03 13.46
N LEU A 63 7.40 13.13 14.21
CA LEU A 63 7.52 14.06 15.36
C LEU A 63 7.54 15.55 14.97
N LEU A 64 7.82 15.89 13.71
CA LEU A 64 7.81 17.26 13.21
C LEU A 64 6.44 17.68 12.66
N ILE A 65 5.55 16.73 12.45
CA ILE A 65 4.22 16.95 11.83
C ILE A 65 3.11 16.97 12.89
N GLU A 66 3.39 16.53 14.12
CA GLU A 66 2.59 16.81 15.34
C GLU A 66 2.88 18.20 15.92
#